data_AF-A0A9X3F9W5-F1
#
_entry.id   AF-A0A9X3F9W5-F1
#
_cell.length_a   1.000
_cell.length_b   1.000
_cell.length_c   1.000
_cell.angle_alpha   90.00
_cell.angle_beta   90.00
_cell.angle_gamma   90.00
#
_symmetry.space_group_name_H-M   'P 1'
#
loop_
_entity.id
_entity.type
_entity.pdbx_description
1 polymer ?
#
loop_
_entity_poly.entity_id
_entity_poly.type
_entity_poly.pdbx_seq_one_letter_code
_entity_poly.pdbx_strand_id
1 'polypeptide(L)'
;MAERRGLATLAAWHEAGAPEGPEAPAPEPAPLPGLTGELLTVAMAEPYVPDAAQPDDYRCFVVEGAPADGPERFVTGFAVRPGNAAVVHHVIVYAPKGEDAQAQVQALDDAEPGPGYTCFGTAQVPAAVAAAWAPAAAPRTTRRAPASASSRARRWCCRCTTTPSRAAT
;
A
#
# COMPACT_ATOMS: atom_id res chain seq x y z
N MET A 1 15.32 -31.37 -14.74
CA MET A 1 16.36 -30.73 -15.58
C MET A 1 16.20 -29.22 -15.75
N ALA A 2 14.99 -28.63 -15.61
CA ALA A 2 14.78 -27.18 -15.72
C ALA A 2 15.40 -26.35 -14.57
N GLU A 3 15.35 -26.83 -13.32
CA GLU A 3 15.91 -26.11 -12.15
C GLU A 3 17.42 -25.81 -12.26
N ARG A 4 18.21 -26.74 -12.83
CA ARG A 4 19.66 -26.58 -12.95
C ARG A 4 20.07 -25.52 -13.98
N ARG A 5 19.20 -25.22 -14.96
CA ARG A 5 19.46 -24.21 -15.99
C ARG A 5 19.30 -22.78 -15.46
N GLY A 6 18.34 -22.56 -14.56
CA GLY A 6 18.16 -21.27 -13.90
C GLY A 6 19.38 -20.88 -13.06
N LEU A 7 19.88 -21.80 -12.24
CA LEU A 7 21.05 -21.57 -11.39
C LEU A 7 22.32 -21.27 -12.20
N ALA A 8 22.59 -22.04 -13.25
CA ALA A 8 23.75 -21.79 -14.12
C ALA A 8 23.67 -20.43 -14.83
N THR A 9 22.47 -19.99 -15.20
CA THR A 9 22.24 -18.68 -15.82
C THR A 9 22.50 -17.55 -14.83
N LEU A 10 21.99 -17.66 -13.61
CA LEU A 10 22.20 -16.66 -12.55
C LEU A 10 23.67 -16.59 -12.12
N ALA A 11 24.35 -17.73 -12.02
CA ALA A 11 25.77 -17.78 -11.71
C ALA A 11 26.60 -17.09 -12.80
N ALA A 12 26.35 -17.40 -14.08
CA ALA A 12 27.05 -16.75 -15.19
C ALA A 12 26.81 -15.23 -15.23
N TRP A 13 25.60 -14.76 -14.91
CA TRP A 13 25.30 -13.34 -14.79
C TRP A 13 26.07 -12.68 -13.63
N HIS A 14 26.14 -13.35 -12.47
CA HIS A 14 26.89 -12.86 -11.32
C HIS A 14 28.40 -12.75 -11.61
N GLU A 15 29.00 -13.80 -12.19
CA GLU A 15 30.42 -13.82 -12.56
C GLU A 15 30.75 -12.77 -13.63
N ALA A 16 29.78 -12.39 -14.47
CA ALA A 16 29.92 -11.30 -15.43
C ALA A 16 29.80 -9.89 -14.80
N GLY A 17 29.72 -9.78 -13.47
CA GLY A 17 29.60 -8.51 -12.75
C GLY A 17 28.17 -7.98 -12.66
N ALA A 18 27.17 -8.86 -12.77
CA ALA A 18 25.76 -8.51 -12.69
C ALA A 18 25.33 -7.40 -13.69
N PRO A 19 25.65 -7.55 -15.00
CA PRO A 19 25.34 -6.52 -15.99
C PRO A 19 23.83 -6.29 -16.07
N GLU A 20 23.44 -5.02 -16.19
CA GLU A 20 22.05 -4.65 -16.41
C GLU A 20 21.55 -5.24 -17.74
N GLY A 21 20.26 -5.57 -17.80
CA GLY A 21 19.63 -5.96 -19.05
C GLY A 21 19.68 -4.81 -20.08
N PRO A 22 19.45 -5.09 -21.37
CA PRO A 22 19.32 -4.03 -22.36
C PRO A 22 18.22 -3.05 -21.92
N GLU A 23 18.49 -1.75 -22.05
CA GLU A 23 17.50 -0.72 -21.80
C GLU A 23 16.29 -0.95 -22.72
N ALA A 24 15.16 -1.26 -22.10
CA ALA A 24 13.90 -1.42 -22.81
C ALA A 24 12.97 -0.29 -22.35
N PRO A 25 12.37 0.48 -23.29
CA PRO A 25 11.39 1.47 -22.88
C PRO A 25 10.26 0.78 -22.13
N ALA A 26 9.85 1.37 -21.01
CA ALA A 26 8.67 0.89 -20.31
C ALA A 26 7.49 0.88 -21.30
N PRO A 27 6.70 -0.21 -21.37
CA PRO A 27 5.52 -0.19 -22.20
C PRO A 27 4.61 0.95 -21.76
N GLU A 28 4.01 1.67 -22.71
CA GLU A 28 3.02 2.69 -22.36
C GLU A 28 1.91 2.03 -21.53
N PRO A 29 1.63 2.53 -20.32
CA PRO A 29 0.56 1.98 -19.52
C PRO A 29 -0.76 2.17 -20.27
N ALA A 30 -1.49 1.07 -20.47
CA ALA A 30 -2.83 1.15 -21.05
C ALA A 30 -3.70 2.09 -20.18
N PRO A 31 -4.57 2.91 -20.79
CA PRO A 31 -5.49 3.75 -20.02
C PRO A 31 -6.36 2.86 -19.15
N LEU A 32 -6.34 3.16 -17.87
CA LEU A 32 -6.96 2.37 -16.84
C LEU A 32 -8.44 2.76 -16.72
N PRO A 33 -9.39 1.81 -16.73
CA PRO A 33 -10.79 2.14 -16.55
C PRO A 33 -10.99 2.76 -15.16
N GLY A 34 -11.73 3.85 -15.10
CA GLY A 34 -12.10 4.48 -13.83
C GLY A 34 -12.98 3.56 -12.97
N LEU A 35 -12.99 3.79 -11.66
CA LEU A 35 -13.96 3.13 -10.78
C LEU A 35 -15.39 3.62 -11.12
N THR A 36 -16.36 2.71 -11.00
CA THR A 36 -17.78 2.99 -11.22
C THR A 36 -18.60 2.62 -9.98
N GLY A 37 -19.82 3.14 -9.88
CA GLY A 37 -20.71 2.90 -8.72
C GLY A 37 -20.56 3.94 -7.61
N GLU A 38 -20.92 3.55 -6.38
CA GLU A 38 -20.74 4.40 -5.18
C GLU A 38 -19.25 4.43 -4.80
N LEU A 39 -18.67 5.62 -4.76
CA LEU A 39 -17.26 5.82 -4.44
C LEU A 39 -17.11 6.45 -3.06
N LEU A 40 -16.33 5.80 -2.20
CA LEU A 40 -15.86 6.37 -0.93
C LEU A 40 -14.41 6.82 -1.11
N THR A 41 -14.14 8.11 -0.89
CA THR A 41 -12.76 8.62 -0.85
C THR A 41 -12.29 8.64 0.60
N VAL A 42 -11.17 7.99 0.85
CA VAL A 42 -10.48 7.99 2.15
C VAL A 42 -9.14 8.67 1.96
N ALA A 43 -8.80 9.57 2.88
CA ALA A 43 -7.57 10.36 2.83
C ALA A 43 -6.94 10.47 4.22
N MET A 44 -5.63 10.71 4.26
CA MET A 44 -4.95 11.10 5.50
C MET A 44 -5.52 12.44 5.99
N ALA A 45 -5.62 12.61 7.30
CA ALA A 45 -6.11 13.85 7.89
C ALA A 45 -5.21 15.05 7.56
N GLU A 46 -3.91 14.81 7.49
CA GLU A 46 -2.89 15.80 7.18
C GLU A 46 -1.77 15.21 6.29
N PRO A 47 -1.02 16.06 5.56
CA PRO A 47 0.13 15.61 4.77
C PRO A 47 1.27 15.07 5.64
N TYR A 48 2.03 14.14 5.09
CA TYR A 48 3.24 13.62 5.70
C TYR A 48 4.45 13.86 4.79
N VAL A 49 5.56 14.30 5.39
CA VAL A 49 6.87 14.44 4.73
C VAL A 49 7.75 13.28 5.22
N PRO A 50 8.15 12.36 4.34
CA PRO A 50 9.01 11.25 4.73
C PRO A 50 10.38 11.68 5.24
N ASP A 51 10.95 10.86 6.12
CA ASP A 51 12.33 11.04 6.57
C ASP A 51 13.32 10.68 5.45
N ALA A 52 13.94 11.70 4.87
CA ALA A 52 14.91 11.54 3.78
C ALA A 52 16.23 10.86 4.22
N ALA A 53 16.48 10.71 5.52
CA ALA A 53 17.62 9.93 6.02
C ALA A 53 17.39 8.42 5.86
N GLN A 54 16.14 7.99 5.69
CA GLN A 54 15.79 6.58 5.54
C GLN A 54 15.69 6.19 4.06
N PRO A 55 16.31 5.06 3.65
CA PRO A 55 16.19 4.57 2.29
C PRO A 55 14.76 4.10 1.98
N ASP A 56 14.02 3.62 2.98
CA ASP A 56 12.58 3.41 2.92
C ASP A 56 11.96 3.91 4.22
N ASP A 57 11.02 4.84 4.11
CA ASP A 57 10.18 5.27 5.23
C ASP A 57 8.83 4.57 5.14
N TYR A 58 8.49 3.84 6.20
CA TYR A 58 7.27 3.09 6.31
C TYR A 58 6.38 3.68 7.40
N ARG A 59 5.36 4.42 6.97
CA ARG A 59 4.44 5.13 7.85
C ARG A 59 3.02 4.62 7.68
N CYS A 60 2.33 4.37 8.79
CA CYS A 60 0.93 3.96 8.85
C CYS A 60 0.08 5.12 9.35
N PHE A 61 -1.00 5.44 8.64
CA PHE A 61 -1.91 6.52 8.99
C PHE A 61 -3.28 5.96 9.33
N VAL A 62 -3.86 6.44 10.43
CA VAL A 62 -5.24 6.14 10.79
C VAL A 62 -6.16 7.00 9.94
N VAL A 63 -7.08 6.35 9.24
CA VAL A 63 -8.04 7.02 8.34
C VAL A 63 -9.45 6.54 8.62
N GLU A 64 -10.43 7.42 8.48
CA GLU A 64 -11.84 7.05 8.62
C GLU A 64 -12.30 6.26 7.39
N GLY A 65 -12.74 5.02 7.62
CA GLY A 65 -13.26 4.10 6.63
C GLY A 65 -14.76 4.29 6.37
N ALA A 66 -15.40 3.25 5.85
CA ALA A 66 -16.84 3.28 5.59
C ALA A 66 -17.65 3.37 6.91
N PRO A 67 -18.80 4.08 6.91
CA PRO A 67 -19.70 4.09 8.06
C PRO A 67 -20.05 2.68 8.54
N ALA A 68 -19.93 2.45 9.84
CA ALA A 68 -20.24 1.16 10.46
C ALA A 68 -21.76 0.96 10.69
N ASP A 69 -22.54 2.02 10.51
CA ASP A 69 -24.00 2.05 10.59
C ASP A 69 -24.65 1.86 9.22
N GLY A 70 -25.73 1.08 9.19
CA GLY A 70 -26.48 0.75 7.98
C GLY A 70 -26.27 -0.67 7.47
N PRO A 71 -26.75 -0.97 6.24
CA PRO A 71 -26.62 -2.30 5.65
C PRO A 71 -25.16 -2.64 5.34
N GLU A 72 -24.86 -3.93 5.32
CA GLU A 72 -23.53 -4.41 4.97
C GLU A 72 -23.09 -3.91 3.58
N ARG A 73 -21.90 -3.30 3.53
CA ARG A 73 -21.27 -2.82 2.29
C ARG A 73 -20.13 -3.75 1.90
N PHE A 74 -19.74 -3.69 0.63
CA PHE A 74 -18.63 -4.47 0.07
C PHE A 74 -17.71 -3.56 -0.72
N VAL A 75 -16.40 -3.73 -0.55
CA VAL A 75 -15.42 -3.10 -1.43
C VAL A 75 -15.26 -4.01 -2.65
N THR A 76 -15.65 -3.50 -3.82
CA THR A 76 -15.60 -4.22 -5.10
C THR A 76 -14.52 -3.70 -6.04
N GLY A 77 -13.88 -2.60 -5.68
CA GLY A 77 -12.69 -2.10 -6.34
C GLY A 77 -12.04 -0.98 -5.56
N PHE A 78 -10.80 -0.67 -5.92
CA PHE A 78 -10.04 0.42 -5.32
C PHE A 78 -9.13 1.07 -6.35
N ALA A 79 -8.81 2.34 -6.09
CA ALA A 79 -7.82 3.12 -6.79
C ALA A 79 -7.07 3.95 -5.74
N VAL A 80 -5.76 4.10 -5.93
CA VAL A 80 -4.92 4.91 -5.06
C VAL A 80 -4.41 6.09 -5.87
N ARG A 81 -4.52 7.29 -5.30
CA ARG A 81 -3.91 8.49 -5.84
C ARG A 81 -2.81 8.93 -4.87
N PRO A 82 -1.53 8.59 -5.11
CA PRO A 82 -0.44 9.02 -4.25
C PRO A 82 -0.29 10.55 -4.32
N GLY A 83 0.05 11.18 -3.19
CA GLY A 83 0.32 12.63 -3.15
C GLY A 83 1.56 13.00 -3.98
N ASN A 84 2.57 12.13 -4.00
CA ASN A 84 3.74 12.23 -4.86
C ASN A 84 4.11 10.84 -5.41
N ALA A 85 3.76 10.59 -6.68
CA ALA A 85 4.00 9.30 -7.34
C ALA A 85 5.49 8.98 -7.57
N ALA A 86 6.38 9.98 -7.47
CA ALA A 86 7.82 9.77 -7.65
C ALA A 86 8.50 9.18 -6.40
N VAL A 87 7.86 9.27 -5.24
CA VAL A 87 8.42 8.76 -3.97
C VAL A 87 7.56 7.68 -3.34
N VAL A 88 6.23 7.70 -3.52
CA VAL A 88 5.35 6.66 -2.96
C VAL A 88 5.51 5.37 -3.75
N HIS A 89 6.14 4.38 -3.12
CA HIS A 89 6.42 3.07 -3.69
C HIS A 89 5.28 2.06 -3.43
N HIS A 90 4.70 2.02 -2.23
CA HIS A 90 3.56 1.14 -1.96
C HIS A 90 2.51 1.82 -1.10
N VAL A 91 1.25 1.46 -1.35
CA VAL A 91 0.12 1.82 -0.48
C VAL A 91 -0.64 0.55 -0.13
N ILE A 92 -0.78 0.28 1.16
CA ILE A 92 -1.55 -0.88 1.65
C ILE A 92 -2.60 -0.38 2.64
N VAL A 93 -3.85 -0.75 2.41
CA VAL A 93 -4.96 -0.43 3.30
C VAL A 93 -5.30 -1.67 4.11
N TYR A 94 -5.23 -1.53 5.43
CA TYR A 94 -5.53 -2.55 6.41
C TYR A 94 -6.85 -2.24 7.13
N ALA A 95 -7.66 -3.28 7.34
CA ALA A 95 -8.84 -3.24 8.19
C ALA A 95 -8.52 -3.97 9.52
N PRO A 96 -8.34 -3.24 10.63
CA PRO A 96 -8.12 -3.84 11.95
C PRO A 96 -9.28 -4.75 12.36
N LYS A 97 -8.98 -5.88 13.00
CA LYS A 97 -9.97 -6.90 13.37
C LYS A 97 -10.55 -6.62 14.76
N GLY A 98 -11.83 -6.23 14.81
CA GLY A 98 -12.52 -5.95 16.06
C GLY A 98 -12.15 -4.60 16.68
N GLU A 99 -12.73 -4.29 17.84
CA GLU A 99 -12.54 -3.01 18.52
C GLU A 99 -11.16 -2.91 19.18
N ASP A 100 -10.63 -4.00 19.74
CA ASP A 100 -9.31 -4.03 20.37
C ASP A 100 -8.18 -3.64 19.40
N ALA A 101 -8.20 -4.19 18.17
CA ALA A 101 -7.20 -3.85 17.16
C ALA A 101 -7.34 -2.40 16.69
N GLN A 102 -8.55 -1.83 16.69
CA GLN A 102 -8.76 -0.42 16.36
C GLN A 102 -8.20 0.49 17.47
N ALA A 103 -8.44 0.15 18.73
CA ALA A 103 -7.89 0.89 19.87
C ALA A 103 -6.35 0.82 19.88
N GLN A 104 -5.76 -0.33 19.55
CA GLN A 104 -4.30 -0.48 19.45
C GLN A 104 -3.71 0.37 18.31
N VAL A 105 -4.36 0.44 17.16
CA VAL A 105 -3.91 1.32 16.06
C VAL A 105 -3.93 2.79 16.48
N GLN A 106 -4.97 3.22 17.19
CA GLN A 106 -5.01 4.59 17.72
C GLN A 106 -3.91 4.82 18.77
N ALA A 107 -3.68 3.85 19.65
CA ALA A 107 -2.63 3.96 20.65
C ALA A 107 -1.21 4.02 20.03
N LEU A 108 -0.98 3.36 18.89
CA LEU A 108 0.27 3.46 18.15
C LEU A 108 0.44 4.84 17.51
N ASP A 109 -0.63 5.38 16.91
CA ASP A 109 -0.68 6.72 16.35
C ASP A 109 -0.41 7.78 17.42
N ASP A 110 -1.10 7.71 18.55
CA ASP A 110 -0.97 8.65 19.67
C ASP A 110 0.41 8.58 20.37
N ALA A 111 1.15 7.48 20.21
CA ALA A 111 2.45 7.26 20.85
C ALA A 111 3.60 7.94 20.10
N GLU A 112 3.40 8.33 18.84
CA GLU A 112 4.42 9.00 18.04
C GLU A 112 4.02 10.46 17.74
N PRO A 113 4.98 11.40 17.79
CA PRO A 113 4.70 12.75 17.35
C PRO A 113 4.48 12.79 15.83
N GLY A 114 3.56 13.64 15.39
CA GLY A 114 3.26 13.87 13.97
C GLY A 114 2.26 12.88 13.38
N PRO A 115 2.02 12.94 12.06
CA PRO A 115 0.97 12.16 11.42
C PRO A 115 1.34 10.67 11.35
N GLY A 116 0.46 9.79 11.80
CA GLY A 116 0.67 8.35 11.69
C GLY A 116 1.63 7.79 12.73
N TYR A 117 2.04 6.54 12.53
CA TYR A 117 3.05 5.84 13.31
C TYR A 117 3.97 5.01 12.41
N THR A 118 5.15 4.67 12.91
CA THR A 118 6.14 3.88 12.18
C THR A 118 5.68 2.42 12.10
N CYS A 119 5.72 1.81 10.91
CA CYS A 119 5.23 0.44 10.75
C CYS A 119 5.97 -0.35 9.66
N PHE A 120 6.47 -1.55 9.97
CA PHE A 120 7.17 -2.39 8.98
C PHE A 120 6.43 -3.69 8.68
N GLY A 121 6.23 -3.97 7.38
CA GLY A 121 5.61 -5.20 6.86
C GLY A 121 4.10 -5.35 7.11
N THR A 122 3.58 -4.84 8.23
CA THR A 122 2.17 -4.95 8.65
C THR A 122 1.70 -3.68 9.36
N ALA A 123 0.40 -3.62 9.69
CA ALA A 123 -0.19 -2.57 10.53
C ALA A 123 0.22 -2.64 12.03
N GLN A 124 1.07 -3.59 12.42
CA GLN A 124 1.48 -3.86 13.82
C GLN A 124 0.36 -4.31 14.76
N VAL A 125 -0.82 -4.60 14.21
CA VAL A 125 -1.98 -5.16 14.94
C VAL A 125 -2.64 -6.28 14.12
N PRO A 126 -3.52 -7.11 14.71
CA PRO A 126 -4.35 -8.03 13.95
C PRO A 126 -5.24 -7.29 12.93
N ALA A 127 -4.91 -7.40 11.65
CA ALA A 127 -5.63 -6.74 10.57
C ALA A 127 -5.76 -7.63 9.32
N ALA A 128 -6.74 -7.33 8.48
CA ALA A 128 -6.86 -7.88 7.13
C ALA A 128 -6.37 -6.86 6.10
N VAL A 129 -5.75 -7.31 5.01
CA VAL A 129 -5.43 -6.43 3.87
C VAL A 129 -6.71 -6.22 3.05
N ALA A 130 -7.18 -4.98 3.01
CA ALA A 130 -8.35 -4.59 2.23
C ALA A 130 -7.96 -4.19 0.78
N ALA A 131 -6.81 -3.51 0.63
CA ALA A 131 -6.27 -3.13 -0.67
C ALA A 131 -4.74 -3.08 -0.63
N ALA A 132 -4.11 -3.34 -1.77
CA ALA A 132 -2.67 -3.21 -1.95
C ALA A 132 -2.37 -2.65 -3.34
N TRP A 133 -1.55 -1.61 -3.38
CA TRP A 133 -1.18 -0.86 -4.57
C TRP A 133 0.33 -0.68 -4.66
N ALA A 134 0.82 -0.62 -5.89
CA ALA A 134 2.21 -0.38 -6.26
C ALA A 134 2.22 0.57 -7.47
N PRO A 135 3.34 1.21 -7.83
CA PRO A 135 3.38 2.15 -8.93
C PRO A 135 3.09 1.40 -10.23
N ALA A 136 2.47 2.10 -11.19
CA ALA A 136 1.90 1.51 -12.41
C ALA A 136 0.76 0.49 -12.20
N ALA A 137 0.29 0.25 -10.97
CA ALA A 137 -0.87 -0.62 -10.76
C ALA A 137 -2.17 0.04 -11.26
N ALA A 138 -2.90 -0.71 -12.09
CA ALA A 138 -4.28 -0.47 -12.47
C ALA A 138 -5.24 -0.40 -11.27
N PRO A 139 -6.34 0.38 -11.34
CA PRO A 139 -7.54 0.12 -10.57
C PRO A 139 -7.90 -1.35 -10.67
N ARG A 140 -8.15 -1.98 -9.53
CA ARG A 140 -8.47 -3.40 -9.48
C ARG A 140 -9.92 -3.56 -9.09
N THR A 141 -10.66 -4.36 -9.85
CA THR A 141 -11.91 -4.95 -9.39
C THR A 141 -11.58 -6.14 -8.50
N THR A 142 -12.05 -6.13 -7.27
CA THR A 142 -11.86 -7.24 -6.33
C THR A 142 -13.07 -8.17 -6.39
N ARG A 143 -12.83 -9.48 -6.14
CA ARG A 143 -13.93 -10.40 -5.82
C ARG A 143 -14.53 -9.88 -4.50
N ARG A 144 -15.85 -9.67 -4.44
CA ARG A 144 -16.57 -8.99 -3.33
C ARG A 144 -15.92 -9.29 -1.97
N ALA A 145 -15.22 -8.31 -1.42
CA ALA A 145 -14.72 -8.37 -0.04
C ALA A 145 -15.72 -7.62 0.84
N PRO A 146 -16.22 -8.23 1.93
CA PRO A 146 -17.11 -7.53 2.84
C PRO A 146 -16.39 -6.32 3.41
N ALA A 147 -16.98 -5.14 3.23
CA ALA A 147 -16.55 -3.94 3.94
C ALA A 147 -16.99 -4.00 5.42
N SER A 148 -17.86 -4.97 5.79
CA SER A 148 -18.49 -5.07 7.12
C SER A 148 -18.32 -6.41 7.87
N ALA A 149 -18.24 -7.57 7.20
CA ALA A 149 -18.32 -8.90 7.86
C ALA A 149 -17.19 -9.23 8.87
N SER A 150 -16.14 -8.40 8.97
CA SER A 150 -15.18 -8.42 10.10
C SER A 150 -14.84 -7.00 10.58
N SER A 151 -15.50 -5.97 10.06
CA SER A 151 -15.13 -4.57 10.26
C SER A 151 -16.37 -3.70 10.39
N ARG A 152 -16.92 -3.62 11.60
CA ARG A 152 -17.45 -2.34 12.10
C ARG A 152 -16.31 -1.35 12.38
N ALA A 153 -15.24 -1.42 11.59
CA ALA A 153 -14.05 -0.63 11.78
C ALA A 153 -14.29 0.73 11.13
N ARG A 154 -14.62 1.70 11.96
CA ARG A 154 -14.67 3.11 11.55
C ARG A 154 -13.28 3.59 11.12
N ARG A 155 -12.22 2.97 11.65
CA ARG A 155 -10.82 3.33 11.38
C ARG A 155 -10.10 2.25 10.60
N TRP A 156 -9.50 2.64 9.49
CA TRP A 156 -8.61 1.82 8.67
C TRP A 156 -7.18 2.34 8.83
N CYS A 157 -6.19 1.49 8.52
CA CYS A 157 -4.79 1.87 8.55
C CYS A 157 -4.24 1.87 7.12
N CYS A 158 -3.74 3.02 6.67
CA CYS A 158 -3.09 3.16 5.38
C CYS A 158 -1.58 3.21 5.56
N ARG A 159 -0.86 2.23 5.03
CA ARG A 159 0.61 2.23 5.02
C ARG A 159 1.09 2.82 3.71
N CYS A 160 1.91 3.86 3.79
CA CYS A 160 2.70 4.36 2.67
C CYS A 160 4.16 3.94 2.87
N THR A 161 4.76 3.41 1.82
CA THR A 161 6.23 3.27 1.73
C THR A 161 6.74 4.33 0.80
N THR A 162 7.74 5.08 1.22
CA THR A 162 8.43 6.01 0.32
C THR A 162 9.90 5.67 0.19
N THR A 163 10.38 5.65 -1.04
CA THR A 163 11.79 5.51 -1.36
C THR A 163 12.28 6.86 -1.91
N PRO A 164 13.44 7.38 -1.50
CA PRO A 164 13.95 8.62 -2.06
C PRO A 164 14.13 8.45 -3.57
N SER A 165 13.62 9.43 -4.32
CA SER A 165 13.83 9.50 -5.77
C SER A 165 15.34 9.56 -6.01
N ARG A 166 15.90 8.58 -6.71
CA ARG A 166 17.18 8.78 -7.39
C ARG A 166 16.95 9.92 -8.36
N ALA A 167 17.54 11.08 -8.08
CA ALA A 167 17.65 12.12 -9.07
C ALA A 167 18.26 11.48 -10.33
N ALA A 168 17.55 11.55 -11.45
CA ALA A 168 18.14 11.22 -12.74
C ALA A 168 19.29 12.21 -12.97
N THR A 169 20.52 11.75 -12.71
CA THR A 169 21.76 12.38 -13.19
C THR A 169 22.03 11.96 -14.62
#